data_AF-A0A1G9SZS4-F1
#
_entry.id   AF-A0A1G9SZS4-F1
#
_cell.length_a   1.000
_cell.length_b   1.000
_cell.length_c   1.000
_cell.angle_alpha   90.00
_cell.angle_beta   90.00
_cell.angle_gamma   90.00
#
_symmetry.space_group_name_H-M   'P 1'
#
loop_
_entity.id
_entity.type
_entity.pdbx_description
1 polymer ?
#
loop_
_entity_poly.entity_id
_entity_poly.type
_entity_poly.pdbx_seq_one_letter_code
_entity_poly.pdbx_strand_id
1 'polypeptide(L)'
;MAIGEVIAEVRAAQGMTQDELAQRVMVTRQAVSRWETGATTPGVDMCKLLAAALDVPVTRLLEAPPGPHCQSCGMPIPKDEQHGNEIDGTKSEDYCAWCYQDGAFIGPETLEEVIEHSAPYMSEGVHITEDEAISYMTAVLPQLRRWKEQ
;
A
#
# COMPACT_ATOMS: atom_id res chain seq x y z
N MET A 1 -4.40 11.72 -8.12
CA MET A 1 -3.97 11.24 -9.45
C MET A 1 -4.32 9.77 -9.48
N ALA A 2 -5.04 9.32 -10.49
CA ALA A 2 -5.37 7.91 -10.64
C ALA A 2 -4.09 7.12 -10.99
N ILE A 3 -4.03 5.85 -10.61
CA ILE A 3 -2.86 4.99 -10.90
C ILE A 3 -2.46 5.01 -12.39
N GLY A 4 -3.43 5.03 -13.30
CA GLY A 4 -3.18 5.09 -14.76
C GLY A 4 -2.41 6.34 -15.19
N GLU A 5 -2.74 7.49 -14.59
CA GLU A 5 -2.06 8.76 -14.86
C GLU A 5 -0.62 8.73 -14.33
N VAL A 6 -0.40 8.14 -13.14
CA VAL A 6 0.95 7.95 -12.56
C VAL A 6 1.81 7.08 -13.48
N ILE A 7 1.28 5.96 -13.97
CA ILE A 7 2.01 5.07 -14.89
C ILE A 7 2.42 5.83 -16.15
N ALA A 8 1.48 6.56 -16.77
CA ALA A 8 1.74 7.31 -17.98
C ALA A 8 2.80 8.41 -17.78
N GLU A 9 2.69 9.18 -16.69
CA GLU A 9 3.62 10.25 -16.33
C GLU A 9 5.04 9.72 -16.15
N VAL A 10 5.22 8.72 -15.27
CA VAL A 10 6.55 8.19 -14.92
C VAL A 10 7.19 7.50 -16.11
N ARG A 11 6.41 6.72 -16.87
CA ARG A 11 6.89 6.11 -18.13
C ARG A 11 7.40 7.17 -19.09
N ALA A 12 6.61 8.22 -19.34
CA ALA A 12 6.97 9.28 -20.28
C ALA A 12 8.19 10.08 -19.80
N ALA A 13 8.30 10.36 -18.50
CA ALA A 13 9.45 11.05 -17.91
C ALA A 13 10.77 10.29 -18.11
N GLN A 14 10.71 8.95 -18.22
CA GLN A 14 11.87 8.10 -18.52
C GLN A 14 12.07 7.85 -20.02
N GLY A 15 11.31 8.51 -20.90
CA GLY A 15 11.42 8.36 -22.35
C GLY A 15 10.96 7.01 -22.88
N MET A 16 10.23 6.22 -22.09
CA MET A 16 9.73 4.91 -22.49
C MET A 16 8.44 5.03 -23.30
N THR A 17 8.29 4.17 -24.31
CA THR A 17 7.03 3.88 -24.99
C THR A 17 6.18 2.89 -24.19
N GLN A 18 4.88 2.83 -24.48
CA GLN A 18 4.00 1.82 -23.87
C GLN A 18 4.45 0.37 -24.18
N ASP A 19 5.06 0.16 -25.35
CA ASP A 19 5.54 -1.17 -25.76
C ASP A 19 6.76 -1.59 -24.96
N GLU A 20 7.72 -0.68 -24.75
CA GLU A 20 8.89 -0.93 -23.91
C GLU A 20 8.53 -1.21 -22.46
N LEU A 21 7.57 -0.46 -21.89
CA LEU A 21 7.06 -0.77 -20.55
C LEU A 21 6.39 -2.14 -20.52
N ALA A 22 5.55 -2.44 -21.51
CA ALA A 22 4.86 -3.71 -21.59
C ALA A 22 5.83 -4.91 -21.66
N GLN A 23 6.91 -4.77 -22.43
CA GLN A 23 7.98 -5.78 -22.51
C GLN A 23 8.69 -5.96 -21.15
N ARG A 24 8.99 -4.87 -20.43
CA ARG A 24 9.64 -4.94 -19.11
C ARG A 24 8.80 -5.68 -18.07
N VAL A 25 7.47 -5.48 -18.08
CA VAL A 25 6.55 -6.12 -17.12
C VAL A 25 5.84 -7.35 -17.70
N MET A 26 6.30 -7.86 -18.84
CA MET A 26 5.82 -9.10 -19.48
C MET A 26 4.31 -9.12 -19.77
N VAL A 27 3.76 -7.99 -20.23
CA VAL A 27 2.37 -7.87 -20.67
C VAL A 27 2.27 -7.34 -22.10
N THR A 28 1.04 -7.19 -22.60
CA THR A 28 0.81 -6.58 -23.92
C THR A 28 0.80 -5.05 -23.82
N ARG A 29 1.18 -4.37 -24.91
CA ARG A 29 1.01 -2.91 -25.05
C ARG A 29 -0.44 -2.48 -24.79
N GLN A 30 -1.41 -3.32 -25.15
CA GLN A 30 -2.83 -3.06 -24.93
C GLN A 30 -3.19 -3.05 -23.44
N ALA A 31 -2.58 -3.91 -22.61
CA ALA A 31 -2.76 -3.86 -21.16
C ALA A 31 -2.29 -2.52 -20.59
N VAL A 32 -1.07 -2.09 -20.94
CA VAL A 32 -0.53 -0.78 -20.54
C VAL A 32 -1.44 0.36 -20.97
N SER A 33 -1.89 0.37 -22.23
CA SER A 33 -2.81 1.39 -22.72
C SER A 33 -4.14 1.42 -21.97
N ARG A 34 -4.68 0.26 -21.56
CA ARG A 34 -5.92 0.19 -20.78
C ARG A 34 -5.72 0.68 -19.35
N TRP A 35 -4.55 0.45 -18.75
CA TRP A 35 -4.21 1.02 -17.44
C TRP A 35 -4.07 2.54 -17.52
N GLU A 36 -3.31 3.06 -18.48
CA GLU A 36 -3.08 4.50 -18.63
C GLU A 36 -4.35 5.29 -18.97
N THR A 37 -5.36 4.63 -19.54
CA THR A 37 -6.68 5.24 -19.86
C THR A 37 -7.74 4.97 -18.79
N GLY A 38 -7.40 4.27 -17.71
CA GLY A 38 -8.35 3.91 -16.64
C GLY A 38 -9.41 2.88 -17.04
N ALA A 39 -9.28 2.24 -18.21
CA ALA A 39 -10.21 1.21 -18.66
C ALA A 39 -10.12 -0.08 -17.82
N THR A 40 -8.97 -0.33 -17.21
CA THR A 40 -8.73 -1.40 -16.23
C THR A 40 -7.67 -0.95 -15.23
N THR A 41 -7.63 -1.57 -14.05
CA THR A 41 -6.61 -1.34 -13.03
C THR A 41 -5.65 -2.54 -12.96
N PRO A 42 -4.32 -2.34 -12.88
CA PRO A 42 -3.41 -3.44 -12.59
C PRO A 42 -3.65 -3.96 -11.17
N GLY A 43 -3.55 -5.29 -10.99
CA GLY A 43 -3.59 -5.90 -9.66
C GLY A 43 -2.32 -5.63 -8.86
N VAL A 44 -2.31 -5.96 -7.57
CA VAL A 44 -1.22 -5.65 -6.64
C VAL A 44 0.15 -6.18 -7.11
N ASP A 45 0.21 -7.43 -7.57
CA ASP A 45 1.49 -8.00 -8.05
C ASP A 45 1.98 -7.32 -9.33
N MET A 46 1.06 -6.88 -10.18
CA MET A 46 1.42 -6.06 -11.34
C MET A 46 1.90 -4.67 -10.90
N CYS A 47 1.33 -4.08 -9.85
CA CYS A 47 1.84 -2.84 -9.26
C CYS A 47 3.26 -3.01 -8.71
N LYS A 48 3.61 -4.15 -8.10
CA LYS A 48 4.99 -4.45 -7.66
C LYS A 48 5.95 -4.48 -8.85
N LEU A 49 5.58 -5.15 -9.93
CA LEU A 49 6.40 -5.20 -11.16
C LEU A 49 6.54 -3.82 -11.82
N LEU A 50 5.45 -3.06 -11.90
CA LEU A 50 5.46 -1.70 -12.42
C LEU A 50 6.33 -0.77 -11.57
N ALA A 51 6.25 -0.86 -10.25
CA ALA A 51 7.08 -0.09 -9.32
C ALA A 51 8.57 -0.33 -9.57
N ALA A 52 8.98 -1.60 -9.73
CA ALA A 52 10.35 -1.97 -10.06
C ALA A 52 10.76 -1.49 -11.46
N ALA A 53 9.90 -1.64 -12.47
CA ALA A 53 10.19 -1.25 -13.85
C ALA A 53 10.25 0.28 -14.05
N LEU A 54 9.49 1.03 -13.26
CA LEU A 54 9.39 2.48 -13.30
C LEU A 54 10.25 3.17 -12.23
N ASP A 55 10.99 2.42 -11.40
CA ASP A 55 11.82 2.95 -10.31
C ASP A 55 11.06 3.94 -9.41
N VAL A 56 9.87 3.54 -8.95
CA VAL A 56 9.05 4.31 -8.01
C VAL A 56 8.60 3.46 -6.84
N PRO A 57 8.37 4.04 -5.66
CA PRO A 57 7.77 3.30 -4.55
C PRO A 57 6.42 2.70 -4.97
N VAL A 58 6.18 1.43 -4.63
CA VAL A 58 4.92 0.74 -4.95
C VAL A 58 3.70 1.46 -4.36
N THR A 59 3.88 2.15 -3.24
CA THR A 59 2.86 3.00 -2.62
C THR A 59 2.39 4.15 -3.49
N ARG A 60 3.16 4.57 -4.51
CA ARG A 60 2.73 5.56 -5.50
C ARG A 60 1.71 4.97 -6.50
N LEU A 61 1.70 3.65 -6.64
CA LEU A 61 0.81 2.91 -7.54
C LEU A 61 -0.36 2.25 -6.79
N LEU A 62 -0.29 2.14 -5.46
CA LEU A 62 -1.40 1.61 -4.66
C LEU A 62 -2.26 2.79 -4.19
N GLU A 63 -3.49 2.87 -4.72
CA GLU A 63 -4.46 3.89 -4.30
C GLU A 63 -4.92 3.60 -2.86
N ALA A 64 -4.45 4.41 -1.91
CA ALA A 64 -4.97 4.42 -0.54
C ALA A 64 -6.05 5.50 -0.39
N PRO A 65 -7.11 5.26 0.41
CA PRO A 65 -8.05 6.31 0.77
C PRO A 65 -7.31 7.56 1.29
N PRO A 66 -7.80 8.78 1.06
CA PRO A 66 -7.22 9.97 1.68
C PRO A 66 -7.51 9.99 3.19
N GLY A 67 -6.57 10.49 3.99
CA GLY A 67 -6.73 10.67 5.45
C GLY A 67 -5.53 10.19 6.26
N PRO A 68 -5.58 10.30 7.59
CA PRO A 68 -4.56 9.72 8.47
C PRO A 68 -4.60 8.18 8.39
N HIS A 69 -3.42 7.57 8.33
CA HIS A 69 -3.25 6.12 8.29
C HIS A 69 -2.26 5.69 9.37
N CYS A 70 -2.59 4.59 10.03
CA CYS A 70 -1.72 4.00 11.04
C CYS A 70 -0.38 3.57 10.42
N GLN A 71 0.73 4.11 10.91
CA GLN A 71 2.10 3.80 10.50
C GLN A 71 2.61 2.46 11.07
N SER A 72 1.70 1.60 11.55
CA SER A 72 1.96 0.22 11.96
C SER A 72 1.18 -0.77 11.08
N CYS A 73 -0.15 -0.67 11.02
CA CYS A 73 -0.98 -1.62 10.28
C CYS A 73 -1.51 -1.09 8.93
N GLY A 74 -1.25 0.17 8.59
CA GLY A 74 -1.72 0.79 7.34
C GLY A 74 -3.22 1.10 7.30
N MET A 75 -3.99 0.81 8.35
CA MET A 75 -5.43 1.10 8.39
C MET A 75 -5.71 2.61 8.49
N PRO A 76 -6.75 3.12 7.82
CA PRO A 76 -7.19 4.50 7.98
C PRO A 76 -7.69 4.75 9.41
N ILE A 77 -7.47 5.97 9.91
CA ILE A 77 -7.90 6.41 11.25
C ILE A 77 -8.94 7.54 11.11
N PRO A 78 -10.18 7.25 10.72
CA PRO A 78 -11.14 8.29 10.34
C PRO A 78 -11.66 9.14 11.51
N LYS A 79 -11.44 8.73 12.76
CA LYS A 79 -11.90 9.44 13.95
C LYS A 79 -10.81 9.56 15.03
N ASP A 80 -10.78 10.70 15.71
CA ASP A 80 -9.82 11.00 16.78
C ASP A 80 -9.82 9.94 17.91
N GLU A 81 -10.96 9.32 18.22
CA GLU A 81 -11.03 8.30 19.27
C GLU A 81 -10.25 7.03 18.91
N GLN A 82 -10.05 6.78 17.61
CA GLN A 82 -9.35 5.61 17.08
C GLN A 82 -7.82 5.81 17.04
N HIS A 83 -7.32 7.01 17.36
CA HIS A 83 -5.90 7.24 17.58
C HIS A 83 -5.44 6.57 18.88
N GLY A 84 -4.26 5.97 18.83
CA GLY A 84 -3.53 5.49 20.00
C GLY A 84 -3.14 6.65 20.92
N ASN A 85 -2.44 6.34 22.00
CA ASN A 85 -2.01 7.35 22.96
C ASN A 85 -0.52 7.22 23.32
N GLU A 86 0.09 8.38 23.50
CA GLU A 86 1.45 8.53 24.03
C GLU A 86 1.45 8.29 25.55
N ILE A 87 2.64 8.17 26.15
CA ILE A 87 2.79 7.93 27.59
C ILE A 87 2.17 9.04 28.47
N ASP A 88 2.05 10.25 27.93
CA ASP A 88 1.44 11.41 28.61
C ASP A 88 -0.10 11.48 28.42
N GLY A 89 -0.67 10.51 27.72
CA GLY A 89 -2.11 10.41 27.43
C GLY A 89 -2.57 11.23 26.22
N THR A 90 -1.68 11.96 25.54
CA THR A 90 -2.01 12.64 24.28
C THR A 90 -2.24 11.63 23.15
N LYS A 91 -2.98 12.03 22.11
CA LYS A 91 -3.27 11.15 20.96
C LYS A 91 -2.06 11.05 20.04
N SER A 92 -1.75 9.83 19.62
CA SER A 92 -0.70 9.59 18.63
C SER A 92 -1.18 10.01 17.24
N GLU A 93 -0.44 10.86 16.54
CA GLU A 93 -0.77 11.25 15.16
C GLU A 93 -0.54 10.12 14.16
N ASP A 94 0.36 9.19 14.49
CA ASP A 94 0.85 8.16 13.58
C ASP A 94 0.19 6.80 13.76
N TYR A 95 -0.34 6.47 14.95
CA TYR A 95 -0.75 5.11 15.27
C TYR A 95 -2.19 5.02 15.77
N CYS A 96 -2.87 3.92 15.42
CA CYS A 96 -4.23 3.65 15.89
C CYS A 96 -4.25 2.95 17.26
N ALA A 97 -5.39 3.03 17.94
CA ALA A 97 -5.60 2.49 19.28
C ALA A 97 -5.49 0.95 19.36
N TRP A 98 -5.49 0.24 18.22
CA TRP A 98 -5.27 -1.21 18.17
C TRP A 98 -3.82 -1.60 17.98
N CYS A 99 -2.96 -0.66 17.60
CA CYS A 99 -1.54 -0.91 17.40
C CYS A 99 -0.66 -0.26 18.45
N TYR A 100 -1.08 0.83 19.09
CA TYR A 100 -0.24 1.61 19.99
C TYR A 100 -1.05 2.17 21.17
N GLN A 101 -0.61 1.85 22.39
CA GLN A 101 -1.18 2.35 23.63
C GLN A 101 -0.09 2.64 24.66
N ASP A 102 -0.29 3.70 25.43
CA ASP A 102 0.53 4.16 26.55
C ASP A 102 2.02 4.26 26.20
N GLY A 103 2.33 4.74 24.99
CA GLY A 103 3.71 4.88 24.51
C GLY A 103 4.35 3.59 23.97
N ALA A 104 3.59 2.49 23.83
CA ALA A 104 4.10 1.20 23.39
C ALA A 104 3.23 0.52 22.33
N PHE A 105 3.84 -0.28 21.45
CA PHE A 105 3.09 -1.09 20.50
C PHE A 105 2.39 -2.26 21.22
N ILE A 106 1.15 -2.51 20.84
CA ILE A 106 0.34 -3.63 21.31
C ILE A 106 0.05 -4.59 20.14
N GLY A 107 0.00 -5.89 20.43
CA GLY A 107 -0.22 -6.92 19.41
C GLY A 107 1.08 -7.57 18.92
N PRO A 108 1.08 -8.18 17.71
CA PRO A 108 2.16 -9.04 17.26
C PRO A 108 3.50 -8.32 17.17
N GLU A 109 4.60 -9.03 17.41
CA GLU A 109 5.93 -8.45 17.55
C GLU A 109 6.58 -8.23 16.18
N THR A 110 6.31 -9.11 15.21
CA THR A 110 6.95 -9.09 13.89
C THR A 110 6.02 -8.62 12.78
N LEU A 111 6.62 -8.23 11.66
CA LEU A 111 5.89 -7.83 10.46
C LEU A 111 5.08 -9.02 9.90
N GLU A 112 5.68 -10.21 9.86
CA GLU A 112 5.05 -11.43 9.37
C GLU A 112 3.79 -11.76 10.19
N GLU A 113 3.88 -11.69 11.51
CA GLU A 113 2.73 -11.97 12.38
C GLU A 113 1.61 -10.95 12.19
N VAL A 114 1.94 -9.67 11.94
CA VAL A 114 0.94 -8.64 11.63
C VAL A 114 0.25 -8.92 10.29
N ILE A 115 0.99 -9.40 9.29
CA ILE A 115 0.42 -9.78 7.98
C ILE A 115 -0.55 -10.94 8.15
N GLU A 116 -0.11 -12.04 8.77
CA GLU A 116 -0.93 -13.23 9.01
C GLU A 116 -2.19 -12.90 9.81
N HIS A 117 -2.06 -12.08 10.85
CA HIS A 117 -3.19 -11.72 11.70
C HIS A 117 -4.20 -10.81 11.01
N SER A 118 -3.74 -9.86 10.19
CA SER A 118 -4.63 -8.81 9.65
C SER A 118 -5.15 -9.09 8.23
N ALA A 119 -4.50 -9.98 7.47
CA ALA A 119 -4.93 -10.32 6.11
C ALA A 119 -6.36 -10.86 6.02
N PRO A 120 -6.84 -11.75 6.93
CA PRO A 120 -8.24 -12.22 6.90
C PRO A 120 -9.25 -11.09 7.08
N TYR A 121 -8.97 -10.16 8.00
CA TYR A 121 -9.86 -9.00 8.23
C TYR A 121 -9.88 -8.04 7.05
N MET A 122 -8.73 -7.84 6.38
CA MET A 122 -8.67 -7.04 5.17
C MET A 122 -9.44 -7.72 4.03
N SER A 123 -9.19 -9.00 3.80
CA SER A 123 -9.88 -9.85 2.82
C SER A 123 -11.41 -9.72 2.95
N GLU A 124 -11.93 -9.90 4.16
CA GLU A 124 -13.36 -9.75 4.46
C GLU A 124 -13.85 -8.31 4.27
N GLY A 125 -13.11 -7.32 4.80
CA GLY A 125 -13.52 -5.92 4.86
C GLY A 125 -13.55 -5.19 3.51
N VAL A 126 -12.69 -5.58 2.55
CA VAL A 126 -12.67 -5.00 1.19
C VAL A 126 -13.04 -5.98 0.08
N HIS A 127 -13.50 -7.18 0.45
CA HIS A 127 -13.98 -8.22 -0.46
C HIS A 127 -12.96 -8.66 -1.53
N ILE A 128 -11.72 -8.87 -1.10
CA ILE A 128 -10.64 -9.45 -1.93
C ILE A 128 -10.29 -10.85 -1.41
N THR A 129 -9.46 -11.59 -2.12
CA THR A 129 -8.94 -12.87 -1.61
C THR A 129 -7.90 -12.65 -0.51
N GLU A 130 -7.69 -13.65 0.35
CA GLU A 130 -6.66 -13.59 1.39
C GLU A 130 -5.25 -13.45 0.78
N ASP A 131 -4.98 -14.15 -0.32
CA ASP A 131 -3.72 -14.01 -1.06
C ASP A 131 -3.49 -12.58 -1.57
N GLU A 132 -4.54 -11.93 -2.08
CA GLU A 132 -4.45 -10.52 -2.50
C GLU A 132 -4.19 -9.58 -1.33
N ALA A 133 -4.83 -9.83 -0.18
CA ALA A 133 -4.59 -9.07 1.05
C ALA A 133 -3.14 -9.23 1.54
N ILE A 134 -2.62 -10.46 1.61
CA ILE A 134 -1.22 -10.76 1.94
C ILE A 134 -0.29 -10.06 0.98
N SER A 135 -0.57 -10.13 -0.33
CA SER A 135 0.23 -9.48 -1.36
C SER A 135 0.27 -7.96 -1.19
N TYR A 136 -0.85 -7.34 -0.83
CA TYR A 136 -0.93 -5.91 -0.55
C TYR A 136 -0.14 -5.54 0.71
N MET A 137 -0.39 -6.24 1.81
CA MET A 137 0.24 -5.96 3.09
C MET A 137 1.77 -6.13 3.02
N THR A 138 2.25 -7.17 2.34
CA THR A 138 3.69 -7.39 2.08
C THR A 138 4.32 -6.26 1.27
N ALA A 139 3.57 -5.60 0.39
CA ALA A 139 4.06 -4.45 -0.37
C ALA A 139 4.05 -3.14 0.43
N VAL A 140 3.07 -2.96 1.32
CA VAL A 140 2.80 -1.68 1.99
C VAL A 140 3.45 -1.59 3.36
N LEU A 141 3.26 -2.61 4.21
CA LEU A 141 3.68 -2.55 5.61
C LEU A 141 5.18 -2.31 5.81
N PRO A 142 6.12 -2.91 5.05
CA PRO A 142 7.55 -2.60 5.18
C PRO A 142 7.91 -1.12 4.99
N GLN A 143 7.05 -0.33 4.34
CA GLN A 143 7.29 1.08 4.08
C GLN A 143 6.86 2.00 5.23
N LEU A 144 6.15 1.47 6.23
CA LEU A 144 5.59 2.23 7.36
C LEU A 144 6.63 2.42 8.47
N ARG A 145 6.48 3.50 9.25
CA ARG A 145 7.48 3.91 10.27
C ARG A 145 7.84 2.81 11.27
N ARG A 146 6.88 1.99 11.71
CA ARG A 146 7.14 0.88 12.64
C ARG A 146 8.13 -0.15 12.09
N TRP A 147 8.15 -0.34 10.77
CA TRP A 147 8.83 -1.47 10.11
C TRP A 147 10.03 -1.05 9.26
N LYS A 148 10.16 0.24 8.94
CA LYS A 148 11.19 0.76 8.03
C LYS A 148 12.64 0.61 8.53
N GLU A 149 12.84 0.28 9.81
CA GLU A 149 14.15 0.26 10.48
C GLU A 149 14.45 -1.08 11.18
N GLN A 150 13.69 -2.14 10.87
CA GLN A 150 13.91 -3.50 11.41
C GLN A 150 14.64 -4.40 10.43
#